data_AF-A0ABD2YFV1-F1
#
_entry.id   AF-A0ABD2YFV1-F1
#
_cell.length_a   1.000
_cell.length_b   1.000
_cell.length_c   1.000
_cell.angle_alpha   90.00
_cell.angle_beta   90.00
_cell.angle_gamma   90.00
#
_symmetry.space_group_name_H-M   'P 1'
#
loop_
_entity.id
_entity.type
_entity.pdbx_description
1 polymer ?
#
loop_
_entity_poly.entity_id
_entity_poly.type
_entity_poly.pdbx_seq_one_letter_code
_entity_poly.pdbx_strand_id
1 'polypeptide(L)'
;MPTANIVETMCLDGIFIIEFLRKIHDINLRNKDDPIFEMVWMKLSIIRDLILFENQLQFFVLEKLFDMTKSRGTEETLSDLAISALNCLSPGYRTTQNSTSFRNSPPEGVIHLLDLILC
;
A
#
# COMPACT_ATOMS: atom_id res chain seq x y z
N MET A 1 -10.00 28.81 6.85
CA MET A 1 -9.09 27.70 6.50
C MET A 1 -9.22 27.48 5.01
N PRO A 2 -8.16 27.62 4.19
CA PRO A 2 -8.33 27.46 2.75
C PRO A 2 -8.65 25.99 2.46
N THR A 3 -9.83 25.79 1.87
CA THR A 3 -10.32 24.54 1.32
C THR A 3 -9.44 24.16 0.12
N ALA A 4 -8.23 23.64 0.34
CA ALA A 4 -7.69 22.68 -0.61
C ALA A 4 -8.82 21.65 -0.81
N ASN A 5 -9.24 21.45 -2.05
CA ASN A 5 -10.45 20.72 -2.37
C ASN A 5 -10.36 19.36 -1.67
N ILE A 6 -11.37 18.95 -0.89
CA ILE A 6 -11.34 17.68 -0.13
C ILE A 6 -10.94 16.51 -1.04
N VAL A 7 -11.33 16.58 -2.32
CA VAL A 7 -10.94 15.65 -3.37
C VAL A 7 -9.42 15.64 -3.61
N GLU A 8 -8.79 16.80 -3.71
CA GLU A 8 -7.34 16.93 -3.89
C GLU A 8 -6.57 16.32 -2.71
N THR A 9 -6.99 16.63 -1.48
CA THR A 9 -6.37 16.03 -0.28
C THR A 9 -6.54 14.51 -0.25
N MET A 10 -7.73 13.99 -0.59
CA MET A 10 -7.96 12.54 -0.68
C MET A 10 -7.15 11.87 -1.79
N CYS A 11 -6.99 12.52 -2.95
CA CYS A 11 -6.16 12.02 -4.04
C CYS A 11 -4.68 11.98 -3.64
N LEU A 12 -4.19 13.02 -2.97
CA LEU A 12 -2.81 13.05 -2.46
C LEU A 12 -2.57 11.94 -1.44
N ASP A 13 -3.50 11.73 -0.52
CA ASP A 13 -3.42 10.64 0.46
C ASP A 13 -3.41 9.27 -0.26
N GLY A 14 -4.27 9.07 -1.25
CA GLY A 14 -4.30 7.83 -2.03
C GLY A 14 -3.01 7.58 -2.83
N ILE A 15 -2.44 8.61 -3.43
CA ILE A 15 -1.14 8.52 -4.14
C ILE A 15 -0.02 8.21 -3.15
N PHE A 16 -0.02 8.86 -1.98
CA PHE A 16 0.95 8.58 -0.92
C PHE A 16 0.89 7.11 -0.49
N ILE A 17 -0.31 6.56 -0.29
CA ILE A 17 -0.51 5.14 0.06
C ILE A 17 0.09 4.23 -1.01
N ILE A 18 -0.22 4.48 -2.29
CA ILE A 18 0.30 3.66 -3.41
C ILE A 18 1.83 3.69 -3.44
N GLU A 19 2.44 4.87 -3.36
CA GLU A 19 3.89 5.02 -3.39
C GLU A 19 4.56 4.39 -2.15
N PHE A 20 3.94 4.51 -0.98
CA PHE A 20 4.39 3.86 0.24
C PHE A 20 4.39 2.33 0.08
N LEU A 21 3.30 1.75 -0.44
CA LEU A 21 3.20 0.31 -0.69
C LEU A 21 4.23 -0.19 -1.73
N ARG A 22 4.45 0.57 -2.82
CA ARG A 22 5.50 0.27 -3.81
C ARG A 22 6.89 0.22 -3.20
N LYS A 23 7.24 1.21 -2.37
CA LYS A 23 8.53 1.26 -1.67
C LYS A 23 8.67 0.17 -0.60
N ILE A 24 7.57 -0.32 -0.03
CA ILE A 24 7.63 -1.51 0.82
C ILE A 24 8.03 -2.72 -0.02
N HIS A 25 7.35 -2.93 -1.15
CA HIS A 25 7.55 -4.07 -2.04
C HIS A 25 8.93 -4.10 -2.70
N ASP A 26 9.38 -2.98 -3.26
CA ASP A 26 10.67 -2.85 -3.92
C ASP A 26 11.59 -1.87 -3.17
N ILE A 27 12.67 -2.41 -2.62
CA ILE A 27 13.69 -1.62 -1.90
C ILE A 27 14.44 -0.65 -2.82
N ASN A 28 14.52 -0.93 -4.13
CA ASN A 28 15.23 -0.08 -5.08
C ASN A 28 14.51 1.25 -5.34
N LEU A 29 13.21 1.33 -5.02
CA LEU A 29 12.41 2.55 -5.12
C LEU A 29 12.60 3.48 -3.90
N ARG A 30 13.33 3.03 -2.87
CA ARG A 30 13.58 3.84 -1.67
C ARG A 30 14.69 4.84 -1.92
N ASN A 31 14.47 6.07 -1.47
CA ASN A 31 15.56 7.03 -1.38
C ASN A 31 16.50 6.63 -0.25
N LYS A 32 17.79 6.93 -0.42
CA LYS A 32 18.84 6.56 0.54
C LYS A 32 18.61 7.14 1.94
N ASP A 33 17.97 8.30 2.01
CA ASP A 33 17.72 9.06 3.24
C ASP A 33 16.20 9.23 3.49
N ASP A 34 15.40 8.20 3.17
CA ASP A 34 13.94 8.22 3.40
C ASP A 34 13.62 7.88 4.86
N PRO A 35 13.24 8.88 5.71
CA PRO A 35 13.09 8.67 7.15
C PRO A 35 12.01 7.64 7.51
N ILE A 36 11.01 7.47 6.63
CA ILE A 36 9.94 6.48 6.80
C ILE A 36 10.51 5.06 6.75
N PHE A 37 11.51 4.82 5.92
CA PHE A 37 12.09 3.50 5.71
C PHE A 37 13.38 3.28 6.51
N GLU A 38 14.03 4.34 6.99
CA GLU A 38 15.11 4.26 7.98
C GLU A 38 14.61 3.78 9.34
N MET A 39 13.41 4.23 9.73
CA MET A 39 12.83 3.94 11.04
C MET A 39 11.75 2.87 10.94
N VAL A 40 12.07 1.63 11.35
CA VAL A 40 11.13 0.49 11.33
C VAL A 40 9.80 0.84 12.01
N TRP A 41 9.84 1.55 13.14
CA TRP A 41 8.63 1.93 13.87
C TRP A 41 7.75 2.91 13.10
N MET A 42 8.32 3.80 12.29
CA MET A 42 7.57 4.79 11.49
C MET A 42 6.80 4.09 10.39
N LYS A 43 7.47 3.21 9.63
CA LYS A 43 6.82 2.33 8.65
C LYS A 43 5.69 1.52 9.28
N LEU A 44 5.93 0.89 10.43
CA LEU A 44 4.91 0.08 11.11
C LEU A 44 3.73 0.92 11.61
N SER A 45 3.98 2.16 12.07
CA SER A 45 2.93 3.10 12.46
C SER A 45 2.02 3.41 11.28
N ILE A 46 2.61 3.77 10.13
CA ILE A 46 1.84 4.07 8.92
C ILE A 46 1.02 2.86 8.48
N ILE A 47 1.60 1.65 8.44
CA ILE A 47 0.84 0.45 8.06
C ILE A 47 -0.33 0.20 9.02
N ARG A 48 -0.12 0.37 10.34
CA ARG A 48 -1.20 0.26 11.33
C ARG A 48 -2.28 1.30 11.09
N ASP A 49 -1.90 2.55 10.87
CA ASP A 49 -2.83 3.64 10.61
C ASP A 49 -3.68 3.38 9.37
N LEU A 50 -3.11 2.80 8.30
CA LEU A 50 -3.84 2.42 7.08
C LEU A 50 -4.84 1.28 7.27
N ILE A 51 -4.62 0.41 8.26
CA ILE A 51 -5.50 -0.72 8.55
C ILE A 51 -6.67 -0.30 9.43
N LEU A 52 -6.48 0.72 10.28
CA LEU A 52 -7.55 1.24 11.12
C LEU A 52 -8.71 1.76 10.26
N PHE A 53 -9.92 1.28 10.57
CA PHE A 53 -11.15 1.54 9.80
C PHE A 53 -11.43 3.03 9.56
N GLU A 54 -10.98 3.89 10.49
CA GLU A 54 -11.19 5.35 10.45
C GLU A 54 -10.33 6.08 9.40
N ASN A 55 -9.20 5.49 8.97
CA ASN A 55 -8.28 6.10 8.01
C ASN A 55 -8.39 5.49 6.60
N GLN A 56 -9.44 4.71 6.32
CA GLN A 56 -9.54 4.00 5.06
C GLN A 56 -10.19 4.82 3.97
N LEU A 57 -9.42 5.06 2.90
CA LEU A 57 -10.00 5.25 1.58
C LEU A 57 -10.59 3.93 1.11
N GLN A 58 -11.76 3.97 0.47
CA GLN A 58 -12.37 2.78 -0.10
C GLN A 58 -11.43 2.17 -1.14
N PHE A 59 -11.30 0.84 -1.14
CA PHE A 59 -10.29 0.14 -1.96
C PHE A 59 -10.38 0.49 -3.45
N PHE A 60 -11.60 0.65 -3.98
CA PHE A 60 -11.83 1.02 -5.38
C PHE A 60 -11.18 2.37 -5.78
N VAL A 61 -11.07 3.32 -4.85
CA VAL A 61 -10.39 4.61 -5.10
C VAL A 61 -8.91 4.37 -5.29
N LEU A 62 -8.32 3.54 -4.44
CA LEU A 62 -6.91 3.16 -4.53
C LEU A 62 -6.64 2.35 -5.80
N GLU A 63 -7.52 1.43 -6.19
CA GLU A 63 -7.40 0.71 -7.47
C GLU A 63 -7.39 1.67 -8.65
N LYS A 64 -8.31 2.65 -8.66
CA LYS A 64 -8.37 3.61 -9.75
C LYS A 64 -7.13 4.48 -9.84
N LEU A 65 -6.64 4.96 -8.69
CA LEU A 65 -5.40 5.74 -8.61
C LEU A 65 -4.18 4.88 -8.96
N PHE A 66 -4.17 3.61 -8.58
CA PHE A 66 -3.11 2.67 -8.92
C PHE A 66 -3.02 2.46 -10.42
N ASP A 67 -4.14 2.20 -11.09
CA ASP A 67 -4.20 2.05 -12.54
C ASP A 67 -3.74 3.31 -13.28
N MET A 68 -4.10 4.50 -12.76
CA MET A 68 -3.68 5.78 -13.33
C MET A 68 -2.18 6.04 -13.18
N THR A 69 -1.56 5.50 -12.13
CA THR A 69 -0.13 5.69 -11.81
C THR A 69 0.73 4.50 -12.21
N LYS A 70 0.16 3.46 -12.83
CA LYS A 70 0.86 2.25 -13.26
C LYS A 70 1.64 2.51 -14.56
N SER A 71 2.91 2.08 -14.58
CA SER A 71 3.72 2.13 -15.80
C SER A 71 3.37 0.98 -16.73
N ARG A 72 3.54 1.19 -18.05
CA ARG A 72 3.36 0.11 -19.03
C ARG A 72 4.41 -0.97 -18.76
N GLY A 73 3.95 -2.20 -18.51
CA GLY A 73 4.82 -3.35 -18.21
C GLY A 73 5.02 -3.66 -16.73
N THR A 74 4.37 -2.93 -15.82
CA THR A 74 4.30 -3.35 -14.40
C THR A 74 3.34 -4.55 -14.29
N GLU A 75 3.83 -5.70 -13.83
CA GLU A 75 3.00 -6.90 -13.62
C GLU A 75 2.32 -6.92 -12.24
N GLU A 76 2.82 -6.10 -11.30
CA GLU A 76 2.32 -6.08 -9.92
C GLU A 76 0.90 -5.51 -9.83
N THR A 77 0.12 -6.07 -8.92
CA THR A 77 -1.22 -5.61 -8.56
C THR A 77 -1.19 -4.82 -7.25
N LEU A 78 -2.21 -3.99 -7.01
CA LEU A 78 -2.36 -3.29 -5.74
C LEU A 78 -2.43 -4.27 -4.55
N SER A 79 -3.04 -5.43 -4.76
CA SER A 79 -3.12 -6.51 -3.77
C SER A 79 -1.75 -7.09 -3.41
N ASP A 80 -0.85 -7.28 -4.38
CA ASP A 80 0.52 -7.76 -4.12
C ASP A 80 1.27 -6.78 -3.20
N LEU A 81 1.13 -5.49 -3.48
CA LEU A 81 1.75 -4.44 -2.68
C LEU A 81 1.15 -4.37 -1.26
N ALA A 82 -0.17 -4.48 -1.14
CA ALA A 82 -0.87 -4.49 0.14
C ALA A 82 -0.44 -5.71 0.99
N ILE A 83 -0.40 -6.92 0.40
CA ILE A 83 0.05 -8.13 1.08
C ILE A 83 1.51 -8.00 1.56
N SER A 84 2.38 -7.41 0.74
CA SER A 84 3.78 -7.15 1.13
C SER A 84 3.86 -6.22 2.35
N ALA A 85 3.01 -5.20 2.42
CA ALA A 85 2.89 -4.33 3.59
C ALA A 85 2.34 -5.05 4.82
N LEU A 86 1.35 -5.94 4.66
CA LEU A 86 0.81 -6.75 5.76
C LEU A 86 1.86 -7.73 6.31
N ASN A 87 2.67 -8.34 5.44
CA ASN A 87 3.77 -9.20 5.87
C ASN A 87 4.81 -8.46 6.72
N CYS A 88 4.95 -7.13 6.57
CA CYS A 88 5.82 -6.34 7.44
C CYS A 88 5.32 -6.25 8.90
N LEU A 89 4.03 -6.53 9.18
CA LEU A 89 3.47 -6.53 10.53
C LEU A 89 3.70 -7.85 11.28
N SER A 90 3.93 -8.94 10.56
CA SER A 90 4.13 -10.27 11.15
C SER A 90 5.54 -10.37 11.78
N PRO A 91 5.66 -10.67 13.08
CA PRO A 91 6.96 -10.86 13.71
C PRO A 91 7.60 -12.15 13.16
N GLY A 92 8.55 -12.01 12.24
CA GLY A 92 9.34 -13.13 11.72
C GLY A 92 9.47 -13.22 10.20
N TYR A 93 8.75 -12.41 9.42
CA TYR A 93 8.89 -12.44 7.96
C TYR A 93 10.13 -11.63 7.53
N ARG A 94 11.26 -12.33 7.37
CA ARG A 94 12.42 -11.82 6.63
C ARG A 94 12.10 -11.94 5.15
N THR A 95 11.90 -10.83 4.45
CA THR A 95 11.73 -10.83 3.00
C THR A 95 13.01 -11.36 2.33
N THR A 96 13.04 -12.65 2.02
CA THR A 96 13.86 -13.18 0.93
C THR A 96 13.04 -12.98 -0.33
N GLN A 97 13.49 -12.09 -1.23
CA GLN A 97 12.84 -11.91 -2.53
C GLN A 97 12.92 -13.21 -3.31
N ASN A 98 11.85 -14.01 -3.27
CA ASN A 98 11.58 -15.05 -4.23
C ASN A 98 10.14 -14.84 -4.65
N SER A 99 9.96 -14.29 -5.86
CA SER A 99 8.68 -14.09 -6.52
C SER A 99 7.84 -15.36 -6.45
N THR A 100 6.82 -15.38 -5.61
CA THR A 100 5.77 -16.37 -5.66
C THR A 100 4.56 -15.73 -6.31
N SER A 101 4.33 -16.09 -7.58
CA SER A 101 3.11 -15.77 -8.30
C SER A 101 1.91 -16.30 -7.53
N PHE A 102 1.18 -15.41 -6.86
CA PHE A 102 -0.18 -15.71 -6.41
C PHE A 102 -1.17 -15.26 -7.49
N ARG A 103 -2.03 -16.20 -7.85
CA ARG A 103 -2.98 -16.13 -8.95
C ARG A 103 -3.92 -14.92 -8.80
N ASN A 104 -4.00 -14.19 -9.91
CA ASN A 104 -5.15 -13.54 -10.53
C ASN A 104 -6.36 -13.22 -9.63
N SER A 105 -6.64 -11.91 -9.57
CA SER A 105 -7.81 -11.20 -9.04
C SER A 105 -7.99 -11.22 -7.51
N PRO A 106 -8.31 -10.07 -6.88
CA PRO A 106 -8.74 -10.04 -5.49
C PRO A 106 -10.00 -10.92 -5.33
N PRO A 107 -10.15 -11.62 -4.19
CA PRO A 107 -11.39 -12.35 -3.90
C PRO A 107 -12.59 -11.42 -4.02
N GLU A 108 -13.70 -11.90 -4.59
CA GLU A 108 -14.95 -11.14 -4.66
C GLU A 108 -15.37 -10.68 -3.26
N GLY A 109 -15.48 -9.36 -3.04
CA GLY A 109 -16.02 -8.78 -1.81
C GLY A 109 -15.05 -7.96 -0.94
N VAL A 110 -13.83 -7.65 -1.39
CA VAL A 110 -12.92 -6.74 -0.66
C VAL A 110 -13.40 -5.29 -0.81
N ILE A 111 -13.83 -4.66 0.29
CA ILE A 111 -14.28 -3.26 0.36
C ILE A 111 -13.18 -2.39 1.00
N HIS A 112 -12.45 -2.97 1.95
CA HIS A 112 -11.48 -2.33 2.82
C HIS A 112 -10.12 -3.00 2.76
N LEU A 113 -9.04 -2.26 3.00
CA LEU A 113 -7.68 -2.81 3.05
C LEU A 113 -7.53 -3.82 4.21
N LEU A 114 -8.40 -3.70 5.22
CA LEU A 114 -8.55 -4.65 6.33
C LEU A 114 -9.21 -5.97 5.90
N ASP A 115 -10.03 -5.99 4.86
CA ASP A 115 -10.67 -7.23 4.39
C ASP A 115 -9.65 -8.21 3.83
N LEU A 116 -8.50 -7.71 3.33
CA LEU A 116 -7.34 -8.52 2.93
C LEU A 116 -6.63 -9.19 4.12
N ILE A 117 -6.87 -8.75 5.37
CA ILE A 117 -6.28 -9.31 6.59
C ILE A 117 -7.13 -10.46 7.16
N LEU A 118 -8.43 -10.46 6.85
CA LEU A 118 -9.40 -11.40 7.40
C LEU A 118 -9.70 -12.59 6.46
N CYS A 119 -9.06 -12.65 5.29
CA CYS A 119 -9.11 -13.77 4.34
C CYS A 119 -7.98 -14.79 4.53
#